data_AF-A0A8T5S3M5-F1
#
_entry.id   AF-A0A8T5S3M5-F1
#
_cell.length_a   1.000
_cell.length_b   1.000
_cell.length_c   1.000
_cell.angle_alpha   90.00
_cell.angle_beta   90.00
_cell.angle_gamma   90.00
#
_symmetry.space_group_name_H-M   'P 1'
#
loop_
_entity.id
_entity.type
_entity.pdbx_description
1 polymer ?
#
loop_
_entity_poly.entity_id
_entity_poly.type
_entity_poly.pdbx_seq_one_letter_code
_entity_poly.pdbx_strand_id
1 'polypeptide(L)'
;MVIIRSKAPFRISFGGGGTDMAPYCMENGGCVISTAIDRYVYITIKPRTDELIRVSSPILTETKEFILGDKEYNEDLGIFK
;
A
#
# COMPACT_ATOMS: atom_id res chain seq x y z
N MET A 1 7.74 -23.59 8.21
CA MET A 1 7.03 -22.33 8.50
C MET A 1 7.28 -21.36 7.35
N VAL A 2 6.23 -20.91 6.66
CA VAL A 2 6.37 -20.05 5.48
C VAL A 2 6.25 -18.58 5.89
N ILE A 3 7.19 -17.76 5.45
CA ILE A 3 7.16 -16.30 5.57
C ILE A 3 7.36 -15.74 4.18
N ILE A 4 6.46 -14.88 3.74
CA ILE A 4 6.53 -14.21 2.43
C ILE A 4 6.92 -12.76 2.68
N ARG A 5 7.91 -12.27 1.94
CA ARG A 5 8.38 -10.87 2.03
C ARG A 5 8.44 -10.26 0.66
N SER A 6 8.04 -9.01 0.55
CA SER A 6 8.17 -8.20 -0.65
C SER A 6 8.73 -6.82 -0.29
N LYS A 7 9.30 -6.16 -1.29
CA LYS A 7 9.68 -4.75 -1.19
C LYS A 7 9.30 -4.03 -2.48
N ALA A 8 8.82 -2.80 -2.36
CA ALA A 8 8.54 -1.91 -3.49
C ALA A 8 9.43 -0.66 -3.38
N PRO A 9 10.12 -0.24 -4.45
CA PRO A 9 10.96 0.95 -4.40
C PRO A 9 10.12 2.23 -4.33
N PHE A 10 10.62 3.23 -3.65
CA PHE A 10 10.14 4.61 -3.79
C PHE A 10 10.57 5.17 -5.15
N ARG A 11 9.93 6.26 -5.57
CA ARG A 11 10.23 6.97 -6.82
C ARG A 11 10.48 8.46 -6.60
N ILE A 12 11.33 9.05 -7.43
CA ILE A 12 11.47 10.50 -7.60
C ILE A 12 10.92 10.88 -8.97
N SER A 13 10.08 11.93 -9.00
CA SER A 13 9.54 12.49 -10.25
C SER A 13 10.44 13.60 -10.76
N PHE A 14 10.77 13.56 -12.05
CA PHE A 14 11.55 14.60 -12.74
C PHE A 14 10.66 15.59 -13.50
N GLY A 15 9.48 15.16 -13.95
CA GLY A 15 8.59 16.01 -14.73
C GLY A 15 7.23 15.37 -14.99
N GLY A 16 6.25 16.22 -15.28
CA GLY A 16 4.88 15.79 -15.59
C GLY A 16 4.02 15.40 -14.38
N GLY A 17 4.50 15.65 -13.16
CA GLY A 17 3.73 15.36 -11.94
C GLY A 17 2.38 16.08 -11.93
N GLY A 18 1.31 15.34 -11.61
CA GLY A 18 -0.06 15.84 -11.62
C GLY A 18 -0.79 15.65 -12.95
N THR A 19 -0.06 15.47 -14.06
CA THR A 19 -0.69 15.19 -15.37
C THR A 19 -1.32 13.80 -15.43
N ASP A 20 -0.95 12.91 -14.51
CA ASP A 20 -1.51 11.57 -14.32
C ASP A 20 -2.77 11.54 -13.46
N MET A 21 -3.18 12.68 -12.89
CA MET A 21 -4.36 12.77 -12.03
C MET A 21 -5.60 13.27 -12.79
N ALA A 22 -6.76 12.74 -12.40
CA ALA A 22 -8.04 13.27 -12.84
C ALA A 22 -8.29 14.68 -12.26
N PRO A 23 -8.93 15.61 -13.00
CA PRO A 23 -9.52 15.40 -14.33
C PRO A 23 -8.53 15.53 -15.50
N TYR A 24 -7.34 16.10 -15.25
CA TYR A 24 -6.39 16.50 -16.30
C TYR A 24 -6.03 15.36 -17.27
N CYS A 25 -5.69 14.19 -16.73
CA CYS A 25 -5.27 13.04 -17.55
C CYS A 25 -6.36 12.53 -18.49
N MET A 26 -7.64 12.71 -18.11
CA MET A 26 -8.79 12.28 -18.92
C MET A 26 -9.08 13.24 -20.06
N GLU A 27 -8.84 14.54 -19.84
CA GLU A 27 -9.15 15.59 -20.81
C GLU A 27 -7.99 15.83 -21.79
N ASN A 28 -6.74 15.76 -21.31
CA ASN A 28 -5.56 16.20 -22.06
C ASN A 28 -4.53 15.08 -22.31
N GLY A 29 -4.74 13.90 -21.73
CA GLY A 29 -3.70 12.87 -21.61
C GLY A 29 -2.70 13.19 -20.50
N GLY A 30 -1.98 12.18 -20.02
CA GLY A 30 -0.99 12.30 -18.94
C GLY A 30 0.36 11.71 -19.32
N CYS A 31 1.45 12.35 -18.92
CA CYS A 31 2.81 11.85 -19.13
C CYS A 31 3.70 12.26 -17.95
N VAL A 32 4.32 11.27 -17.30
CA VAL A 32 5.20 11.46 -16.15
C VAL A 32 6.53 10.81 -16.43
N ILE A 33 7.62 11.50 -16.09
CA ILE A 33 8.98 10.94 -16.11
C ILE A 33 9.44 10.83 -14.67
N SER A 34 9.69 9.60 -14.21
CA SER A 34 10.15 9.30 -12.85
C SER A 34 11.08 8.10 -12.84
N THR A 35 11.88 7.96 -11.78
CA THR A 35 12.74 6.78 -11.57
C THR A 35 12.54 6.20 -10.18
N ALA A 36 12.67 4.88 -10.08
CA ALA A 36 12.84 4.21 -8.80
C ALA A 36 14.19 4.60 -8.17
N ILE A 37 14.22 4.66 -6.84
CA ILE A 37 15.44 4.90 -6.05
C ILE A 37 15.72 3.72 -5.11
N ASP A 38 16.90 3.67 -4.52
CA ASP A 38 17.38 2.65 -3.58
C ASP A 38 16.77 2.74 -2.17
N ARG A 39 15.53 3.23 -2.08
CA ARG A 39 14.72 3.29 -0.87
C ARG A 39 13.47 2.44 -1.08
N TYR A 40 13.03 1.72 -0.07
CA TYR A 40 11.95 0.73 -0.23
C TYR A 40 10.93 0.77 0.90
N VAL A 41 9.68 0.45 0.56
CA VAL A 41 8.65 -0.01 1.50
C VAL A 41 8.71 -1.53 1.56
N TYR A 42 8.62 -2.09 2.76
CA TYR A 42 8.69 -3.53 3.01
C TYR A 42 7.37 -4.05 3.53
N ILE A 43 6.95 -5.21 3.04
CA ILE A 43 5.79 -5.95 3.55
C ILE A 43 6.23 -7.38 3.89
N THR A 44 5.77 -7.87 5.04
CA THR A 44 5.96 -9.26 5.47
C THR A 44 4.60 -9.86 5.78
N ILE A 45 4.30 -11.00 5.18
CA ILE A 45 3.10 -11.78 5.44
C ILE A 45 3.52 -13.12 6.03
N LYS A 46 2.86 -13.48 7.12
CA LYS A 46 2.97 -14.77 7.77
C LYS A 46 1.57 -15.39 7.82
N PRO A 47 1.30 -16.48 7.08
CA PRO A 47 0.06 -17.23 7.24
C PRO A 47 -0.11 -17.66 8.70
N ARG A 48 -1.32 -17.49 9.21
CA ARG A 48 -1.72 -17.93 10.54
C ARG A 48 -2.66 -19.12 10.43
N THR A 49 -2.86 -19.81 11.54
CA THR A 49 -3.74 -20.98 11.64
C THR A 49 -5.03 -20.67 12.41
N ASP A 50 -5.21 -19.42 12.83
CA ASP A 50 -6.43 -18.91 13.43
C ASP A 50 -7.22 -18.07 12.40
N GLU A 51 -8.48 -17.78 12.72
CA GLU A 51 -9.38 -16.98 11.90
C GLU A 51 -9.13 -15.46 12.08
N LEU A 52 -7.88 -15.07 12.37
CA LEU A 52 -7.51 -13.69 12.65
C LEU A 52 -6.52 -13.14 11.63
N ILE A 53 -6.76 -11.90 11.20
CA ILE A 53 -5.84 -11.11 10.40
C ILE A 53 -5.24 -10.04 11.33
N ARG A 54 -3.91 -10.00 11.42
CA ARG A 54 -3.20 -8.93 12.15
C ARG A 54 -2.45 -8.05 11.17
N VAL A 55 -2.77 -6.76 11.17
CA VAL A 55 -2.06 -5.73 10.41
C VAL A 55 -1.29 -4.86 11.38
N SER A 56 0.02 -4.69 11.13
CA SER A 56 0.90 -3.87 11.97
C SER A 56 1.69 -2.91 11.09
N SER A 57 1.67 -1.64 11.45
CA SER A 57 2.43 -0.58 10.80
C SER A 57 3.44 0.01 11.78
N PRO A 58 4.74 -0.27 11.61
CA PRO A 58 5.78 0.32 12.45
C PRO A 58 5.85 1.85 12.36
N ILE A 59 5.51 2.41 11.20
CA ILE A 59 5.55 3.87 10.96
C ILE A 59 4.42 4.57 11.72
N LEU A 60 3.23 3.98 11.75
CA LEU A 60 2.10 4.52 12.51
C LEU A 60 2.14 4.08 13.98
N THR A 61 3.04 3.16 14.35
CA THR A 61 3.05 2.53 15.68
C THR A 61 1.71 1.87 16.06
N GLU A 62 0.94 1.45 15.05
CA GLU A 62 -0.38 0.85 15.22
C GLU A 62 -0.37 -0.63 14.88
N THR A 63 -1.16 -1.40 15.63
CA THR A 63 -1.48 -2.80 15.31
C THR A 63 -2.97 -3.01 15.48
N LYS A 64 -3.61 -3.59 14.46
CA LYS A 64 -5.03 -3.89 14.45
C LYS A 64 -5.25 -5.36 14.13
N GLU A 65 -6.32 -5.91 14.70
CA GLU A 65 -6.76 -7.27 14.48
C GLU A 65 -8.16 -7.28 13.91
N PHE A 66 -8.38 -8.20 12.98
CA PHE A 66 -9.63 -8.39 12.25
C PHE A 66 -9.96 -9.87 12.24
N ILE A 67 -11.24 -10.19 12.13
CA ILE A 67 -11.71 -11.57 11.97
C ILE A 67 -11.81 -11.86 10.48
N LEU A 68 -11.33 -13.03 10.06
CA LEU A 68 -11.40 -13.44 8.65
C LEU A 68 -12.86 -13.50 8.19
N GLY A 69 -13.19 -12.77 7.12
CA GLY A 69 -14.53 -12.77 6.52
C GLY A 69 -15.48 -11.71 7.07
N ASP A 70 -15.03 -10.85 7.98
CA ASP A 70 -15.66 -9.54 8.19
C ASP A 70 -15.69 -8.77 6.85
N LYS A 71 -16.62 -7.83 6.69
CA LYS A 71 -16.80 -7.02 5.46
C LYS A 71 -17.01 -5.55 5.75
N GLU A 72 -16.94 -5.13 7.02
CA GLU A 72 -17.14 -3.73 7.40
C GLU A 72 -15.94 -2.87 6.98
N TYR A 73 -16.18 -1.78 6.25
CA TYR A 73 -15.11 -0.87 5.88
C TYR A 73 -14.56 -0.14 7.12
N ASN A 74 -13.24 -0.14 7.33
CA ASN A 74 -12.59 0.63 8.39
C ASN A 74 -11.77 1.79 7.79
N GLU A 75 -12.18 3.02 8.11
CA GLU A 75 -11.55 4.26 7.65
C GLU A 75 -10.11 4.42 8.16
N ASP A 76 -9.76 3.82 9.29
CA ASP A 76 -8.48 4.10 9.96
C ASP A 76 -7.25 3.58 9.20
N LEU A 77 -7.41 2.47 8.46
CA LEU A 77 -6.34 1.88 7.66
C LEU A 77 -6.69 1.88 6.16
N GLY A 78 -7.86 2.42 5.79
CA GLY A 78 -8.37 2.37 4.41
C GLY A 78 -8.49 0.95 3.86
N ILE A 79 -8.70 -0.03 4.76
CA ILE A 79 -8.86 -1.44 4.41
C ILE A 79 -10.30 -1.87 4.72
N PHE A 80 -10.86 -2.69 3.83
CA PHE A 80 -12.08 -3.44 4.13
C PHE A 80 -11.72 -4.46 5.23
N LYS A 81 -12.42 -4.43 6.37
CA LYS A 81 -12.37 -5.54 7.34
C LYS A 81 -12.93 -6.78 6.67
#